data_AF-A0A4S2M7R5-F1
#
_entry.id   AF-A0A4S2M7R5-F1
#
_cell.length_a   1.000
_cell.length_b   1.000
_cell.length_c   1.000
_cell.angle_alpha   90.00
_cell.angle_beta   90.00
_cell.angle_gamma   90.00
#
_symmetry.space_group_name_H-M   'P 1'
#
loop_
_entity.id
_entity.type
_entity.pdbx_description
1 polymer ?
#
loop_
_entity_poly.entity_id
_entity_poly.type
_entity_poly.pdbx_seq_one_letter_code
_entity_poly.pdbx_strand_id
1 'polypeptide(L)'
;MDVMMRKSFALILQAVLSTCSDCPPKYFQIRPDLCVVNLGPTDSYCSAAEMCANFGAARGHLAFLVGRNARQIMPHLPGSTNLCLGLNVFLTSPNQSTVGWRDVDPRTPQYTTKKDEIFWQLGEPGGTDPIIIMEGTTRTMYSCLTTCKSMSLSAFCEYGNPLPTGRRQQHYRSDFPVRLDDFIQTDPSGFSCYQEVTAFSALDCARKCTLDVACRSIYYGSDLCVVKLGEAGSFCSACEMCKRYGAARGHLAFLIGRNTRRVMPRLPTSTNLWLGFNWFLSTPNRSAVGWHDVDPRTPQYATVGKEILWDPNDPLGTEPVVVSRCLTKTMFGCSVLCQWLSLTVYCEHGGHLPTENWQQLYRSDFPVQLKDNFILPSTKSLGCYQEILTNSMTECAHRCTVNMECRSFYYGRYNLRCVHTLYADSLLPSVFAMNPTGWKRFAKTPYPDSRQIKDEP
;
A
#
# COMPACT_ATOMS: atom_id res chain seq x y z
N MET A 1 25.13 17.40 -76.00
CA MET A 1 25.29 17.84 -74.60
C MET A 1 24.12 17.34 -73.73
N ASP A 2 23.66 16.08 -73.88
CA ASP A 2 22.41 15.68 -73.20
C ASP A 2 22.17 14.17 -73.01
N VAL A 3 23.21 13.37 -72.69
CA VAL A 3 23.01 11.93 -72.36
C VAL A 3 23.85 11.43 -71.17
N MET A 4 24.97 12.08 -70.83
CA MET A 4 25.81 11.65 -69.71
C MET A 4 25.35 12.14 -68.32
N MET A 5 24.46 13.13 -68.22
CA MET A 5 24.05 13.70 -66.93
C MET A 5 22.83 13.00 -66.28
N ARG A 6 22.11 12.12 -67.02
CA ARG A 6 20.96 11.36 -66.47
C ARG A 6 21.33 10.05 -65.80
N LYS A 7 22.45 9.42 -66.16
CA LYS A 7 22.89 8.16 -65.53
C LYS A 7 23.56 8.36 -64.17
N SER A 8 24.18 9.52 -63.92
CA SER A 8 24.79 9.83 -62.63
C SER A 8 23.75 10.20 -61.55
N PHE A 9 22.62 10.81 -61.93
CA PHE A 9 21.53 11.11 -60.98
C PHE A 9 20.75 9.87 -60.54
N ALA A 10 20.60 8.86 -61.41
CA ALA A 10 19.94 7.60 -61.06
C ALA A 10 20.77 6.75 -60.07
N LEU A 11 22.10 6.75 -60.18
CA LEU A 11 22.99 6.05 -59.25
C LEU A 11 23.12 6.76 -57.89
N ILE A 12 23.04 8.10 -57.87
CA ILE A 12 23.05 8.87 -56.61
C ILE A 12 21.70 8.76 -55.88
N LEU A 13 20.57 8.63 -56.58
CA LEU A 13 19.28 8.37 -55.92
C LEU A 13 19.15 6.94 -55.36
N GLN A 14 19.78 5.94 -55.98
CA GLN A 14 19.83 4.58 -55.43
C GLN A 14 20.77 4.45 -54.22
N ALA A 15 21.75 5.34 -54.06
CA ALA A 15 22.63 5.36 -52.88
C ALA A 15 22.01 6.08 -51.66
N VAL A 16 20.99 6.93 -51.84
CA VAL A 16 20.30 7.64 -50.75
C VAL A 16 19.05 6.89 -50.25
N LEU A 17 18.65 5.80 -50.91
CA LEU A 17 17.72 4.80 -50.36
C LEU A 17 18.45 3.77 -49.47
N SER A 18 19.56 4.18 -48.86
CA SER A 18 20.13 3.48 -47.71
C SER A 18 19.10 3.57 -46.58
N THR A 19 18.39 2.47 -46.39
CA THR A 19 17.45 2.16 -45.32
C THR A 19 17.91 2.77 -43.99
N CYS A 20 17.43 3.97 -43.66
CA CYS A 20 17.58 4.50 -42.31
C CYS A 20 16.72 3.60 -41.43
N SER A 21 17.32 2.75 -40.60
CA SER A 21 16.54 2.09 -39.56
C SER A 21 15.99 3.16 -38.64
N ASP A 22 14.68 3.16 -38.35
CA ASP A 22 14.07 4.07 -37.37
C ASP A 22 14.56 3.80 -35.93
N CYS A 23 15.34 2.73 -35.74
CA CYS A 23 15.91 2.37 -34.47
C CYS A 23 17.13 3.23 -34.10
N PRO A 24 17.28 3.60 -32.82
CA PRO A 24 18.50 4.25 -32.34
C PRO A 24 19.74 3.36 -32.57
N PRO A 25 20.95 3.95 -32.62
CA PRO A 25 22.18 3.19 -32.79
C PRO A 25 22.30 2.05 -31.78
N LYS A 26 22.80 0.89 -32.25
CA LYS A 26 22.98 -0.38 -31.51
C LYS A 26 21.71 -1.19 -31.23
N TYR A 27 20.53 -0.68 -31.58
CA TYR A 27 19.34 -1.52 -31.68
C TYR A 27 19.24 -2.09 -33.10
N PHE A 28 18.73 -3.31 -33.22
CA PHE A 28 18.32 -3.88 -34.49
C PHE A 28 16.81 -3.77 -34.65
N GLN A 29 16.39 -3.39 -35.85
CA GLN A 29 14.98 -3.24 -36.20
C GLN A 29 14.39 -4.60 -36.55
N ILE A 30 13.35 -5.00 -35.84
CA ILE A 30 12.53 -6.17 -36.18
C ILE A 30 11.41 -5.77 -37.12
N ARG A 31 10.77 -4.62 -36.85
CA ARG A 31 9.74 -3.97 -37.67
C ARG A 31 9.70 -2.46 -37.33
N PRO A 32 8.95 -1.61 -38.07
CA PRO A 32 8.98 -0.14 -37.92
C PRO A 32 8.88 0.40 -36.49
N ASP A 33 8.13 -0.27 -35.61
CA ASP A 33 7.85 0.11 -34.22
C ASP A 33 8.52 -0.80 -33.17
N LEU A 34 9.41 -1.71 -33.58
CA LEU A 34 10.04 -2.67 -32.67
C LEU A 34 11.55 -2.74 -32.89
N CYS A 35 12.26 -2.14 -31.94
CA CYS A 35 13.72 -2.10 -31.88
C CYS A 35 14.18 -2.87 -30.65
N VAL A 36 15.16 -3.76 -30.84
CA VAL A 36 15.66 -4.61 -29.77
C VAL A 36 17.19 -4.65 -29.78
N VAL A 37 17.78 -5.05 -28.66
CA VAL A 37 19.21 -5.26 -28.52
C VAL A 37 19.46 -6.56 -27.75
N ASN A 38 20.47 -7.32 -28.19
CA ASN A 38 20.92 -8.52 -27.49
C ASN A 38 22.09 -8.11 -26.59
N LEU A 39 21.95 -8.31 -25.28
CA LEU A 39 22.99 -8.02 -24.31
C LEU A 39 23.76 -9.27 -23.85
N GLY A 40 23.44 -10.43 -24.42
CA GLY A 40 24.13 -11.69 -24.17
C GLY A 40 23.53 -12.53 -23.04
N PRO A 41 24.29 -13.51 -22.52
CA PRO A 41 23.80 -14.45 -21.52
C PRO A 41 23.51 -13.77 -20.17
N THR A 42 22.62 -14.38 -19.39
CA THR A 42 22.23 -13.92 -18.05
C THR A 42 21.91 -15.11 -17.14
N ASP A 43 22.27 -14.99 -15.87
CA ASP A 43 22.10 -16.05 -14.87
C ASP A 43 20.79 -15.92 -14.07
N SER A 44 20.10 -14.77 -14.22
CA SER A 44 18.82 -14.54 -13.54
C SER A 44 17.96 -13.51 -14.28
N TYR A 45 16.67 -13.50 -13.94
CA TYR A 45 15.73 -12.48 -14.39
C TYR A 45 16.15 -11.07 -13.96
N CYS A 46 16.60 -10.90 -12.72
CA CYS A 46 16.98 -9.59 -12.22
C CYS A 46 18.26 -9.07 -12.86
N SER A 47 19.24 -9.95 -13.11
CA SER A 47 20.41 -9.60 -13.90
C SER A 47 20.00 -9.19 -15.32
N ALA A 48 19.07 -9.91 -15.97
CA ALA A 48 18.60 -9.58 -17.31
C ALA A 48 17.90 -8.21 -17.36
N ALA A 49 17.03 -7.93 -16.39
CA ALA A 49 16.32 -6.67 -16.27
C ALA A 49 17.28 -5.50 -15.99
N GLU A 50 18.27 -5.70 -15.10
CA GLU A 50 19.31 -4.73 -14.79
C GLU A 50 20.18 -4.41 -16.01
N MET A 51 20.59 -5.42 -16.77
CA MET A 51 21.33 -5.24 -18.03
C MET A 51 20.57 -4.32 -18.99
N CYS A 52 19.26 -4.54 -19.16
CA CYS A 52 18.43 -3.68 -20.00
C CYS A 52 18.32 -2.24 -19.47
N ALA A 53 18.06 -2.08 -18.17
CA ALA A 53 17.93 -0.77 -17.54
C ALA A 53 19.24 0.04 -17.65
N ASN A 54 20.37 -0.58 -17.36
CA ASN A 54 21.69 0.04 -17.45
C ASN A 54 22.07 0.40 -18.90
N PHE A 55 21.77 -0.49 -19.85
CA PHE A 55 22.01 -0.22 -21.27
C PHE A 55 21.23 1.01 -21.74
N GLY A 56 19.95 1.10 -21.36
CA GLY A 56 19.07 2.22 -21.68
C GLY A 56 19.54 3.51 -21.02
N ALA A 57 19.75 3.50 -19.70
CA ALA A 57 20.20 4.65 -18.93
C ALA A 57 21.48 5.27 -19.51
N ALA A 58 22.48 4.45 -19.83
CA ALA A 58 23.75 4.90 -20.41
C ALA A 58 23.60 5.62 -21.78
N ARG A 59 22.45 5.50 -22.43
CA ARG A 59 22.14 6.10 -23.73
C ARG A 59 21.02 7.13 -23.68
N GLY A 60 20.50 7.42 -22.48
CA GLY A 60 19.31 8.27 -22.36
C GLY A 60 18.06 7.63 -22.96
N HIS A 61 17.97 6.30 -22.99
CA HIS A 61 16.84 5.55 -23.53
C HIS A 61 16.11 4.77 -22.43
N LEU A 62 14.80 4.61 -22.59
CA LEU A 62 14.06 3.57 -21.90
C LEU A 62 14.35 2.25 -22.60
N ALA A 63 14.92 1.29 -21.87
CA ALA A 63 15.13 -0.07 -22.36
C ALA A 63 14.71 -1.06 -21.27
N PHE A 64 13.99 -2.11 -21.65
CA PHE A 64 13.43 -3.10 -20.72
C PHE A 64 13.40 -4.48 -21.35
N LEU A 65 13.33 -5.53 -20.52
CA LEU A 65 13.36 -6.91 -20.98
C LEU A 65 12.15 -7.22 -21.87
N VAL A 66 12.39 -7.92 -22.99
CA VAL A 66 11.34 -8.26 -23.97
C VAL A 66 10.21 -9.04 -23.30
N GLY A 67 9.00 -8.50 -23.35
CA GLY A 67 7.79 -9.13 -22.80
C GLY A 67 6.83 -9.58 -23.91
N ARG A 68 5.72 -8.87 -24.07
CA ARG A 68 4.63 -9.21 -25.00
C ARG A 68 5.03 -9.34 -26.47
N ASN A 69 6.14 -8.71 -26.88
CA ASN A 69 6.65 -8.76 -28.25
C ASN A 69 7.57 -9.97 -28.53
N ALA A 70 7.81 -10.85 -27.55
CA ALA A 70 8.70 -12.00 -27.69
C ALA A 70 8.43 -12.84 -28.95
N ARG A 71 7.15 -13.09 -29.26
CA ARG A 71 6.72 -13.86 -30.44
C ARG A 71 7.12 -13.22 -31.78
N GLN A 72 7.19 -11.88 -31.81
CA GLN A 72 7.54 -11.13 -33.02
C GLN A 72 9.05 -11.11 -33.22
N ILE A 73 9.82 -11.18 -32.13
CA ILE A 73 11.29 -11.16 -32.16
C ILE A 73 11.84 -12.54 -32.49
N MET A 74 11.22 -13.60 -31.98
CA MET A 74 11.73 -14.96 -32.06
C MET A 74 12.09 -15.47 -33.47
N PRO A 75 11.30 -15.21 -34.53
CA PRO A 75 11.65 -15.64 -35.89
C PRO A 75 12.97 -15.06 -36.42
N HIS A 76 13.45 -13.96 -35.82
CA HIS A 76 14.66 -13.26 -36.20
C HIS A 76 15.89 -13.66 -35.36
N LEU A 77 15.71 -14.56 -34.39
CA LEU A 77 16.78 -15.02 -33.52
C LEU A 77 17.35 -16.38 -33.99
N PRO A 78 18.61 -16.71 -33.64
CA PRO A 78 19.13 -18.05 -33.82
C PRO A 78 18.26 -19.08 -33.11
N GLY A 79 17.96 -20.21 -33.75
CA GLY A 79 17.00 -21.22 -33.26
C GLY A 79 17.40 -21.95 -31.96
N SER A 80 18.58 -21.69 -31.42
CA SER A 80 19.04 -22.21 -30.12
C SER A 80 19.01 -21.16 -29.00
N THR A 81 18.50 -19.96 -29.26
CA THR A 81 18.51 -18.85 -28.30
C THR A 81 17.34 -18.97 -27.33
N ASN A 82 17.62 -19.23 -26.06
CA ASN A 82 16.61 -19.14 -25.00
C ASN A 82 16.54 -17.71 -24.47
N LEU A 83 15.33 -17.21 -24.24
CA LEU A 83 15.08 -15.85 -23.80
C LEU A 83 14.61 -15.80 -22.36
N CYS A 84 15.23 -14.92 -21.58
CA CYS A 84 14.59 -14.43 -20.36
C CYS A 84 13.56 -13.36 -20.78
N LEU A 85 12.27 -13.59 -20.51
CA LEU A 85 11.23 -12.64 -20.87
C LEU A 85 10.93 -11.71 -19.70
N GLY A 86 10.47 -10.50 -20.03
CA GLY A 86 9.94 -9.52 -19.08
C GLY A 86 8.59 -9.89 -18.47
N LEU A 87 8.02 -11.05 -18.79
CA LEU A 87 6.70 -11.48 -18.31
C LEU A 87 6.79 -12.10 -16.90
N ASN A 88 5.95 -11.64 -15.97
CA ASN A 88 6.00 -12.03 -14.56
C ASN A 88 4.65 -11.89 -13.83
N VAL A 89 4.59 -12.46 -12.62
CA VAL A 89 3.47 -12.35 -11.66
C VAL A 89 3.96 -11.95 -10.27
N PHE A 90 4.94 -11.06 -10.14
CA PHE A 90 5.45 -10.67 -8.81
C PHE A 90 4.45 -9.88 -7.96
N LEU A 91 3.55 -9.14 -8.60
CA LEU A 91 2.64 -8.22 -7.92
C LEU A 91 1.38 -8.91 -7.37
N THR A 92 1.03 -10.08 -7.89
CA THR A 92 -0.16 -10.84 -7.53
C THR A 92 0.25 -12.29 -7.31
N SER A 93 -0.39 -13.01 -6.38
CA SER A 93 -0.02 -14.41 -6.14
C SER A 93 0.03 -15.22 -7.45
N PRO A 94 1.12 -15.98 -7.69
CA PRO A 94 1.19 -16.89 -8.82
C PRO A 94 -0.03 -17.80 -8.82
N ASN A 95 -0.75 -17.84 -9.93
CA ASN A 95 -1.82 -18.79 -10.15
C ASN A 95 -1.44 -19.65 -11.37
N GLN A 96 -2.00 -20.85 -11.47
CA GLN A 96 -1.82 -21.73 -12.64
C GLN A 96 -2.58 -21.21 -13.87
N SER A 97 -2.85 -19.90 -13.94
CA SER A 97 -3.60 -19.31 -15.03
C SER A 97 -2.69 -19.04 -16.22
N THR A 98 -3.19 -19.34 -17.41
CA THR A 98 -2.55 -19.00 -18.68
C THR A 98 -2.67 -17.51 -19.02
N VAL A 99 -3.33 -16.71 -18.16
CA VAL A 99 -3.60 -15.27 -18.35
C VAL A 99 -3.19 -14.48 -17.10
N GLY A 100 -3.10 -13.16 -17.21
CA GLY A 100 -2.82 -12.30 -16.06
C GLY A 100 -1.34 -11.96 -15.85
N TRP A 101 -0.44 -12.40 -16.74
CA TRP A 101 0.99 -12.13 -16.66
C TRP A 101 1.29 -10.69 -17.09
N ARG A 102 2.09 -9.97 -16.30
CA ARG A 102 2.47 -8.58 -16.57
C ARG A 102 3.82 -8.53 -17.26
N ASP A 103 4.06 -7.55 -18.11
CA ASP A 103 5.42 -7.27 -18.59
C ASP A 103 6.07 -6.10 -17.85
N VAL A 104 7.32 -5.82 -18.20
CA VAL A 104 8.15 -4.78 -17.56
C VAL A 104 8.11 -3.44 -18.31
N ASP A 105 7.22 -3.26 -19.29
CA ASP A 105 7.10 -2.01 -20.03
C ASP A 105 6.49 -0.92 -19.12
N PRO A 106 7.26 0.08 -18.67
CA PRO A 106 6.75 1.09 -17.75
C PRO A 106 5.75 2.04 -18.40
N ARG A 107 5.60 2.02 -19.73
CA ARG A 107 4.60 2.84 -20.44
C ARG A 107 3.20 2.26 -20.30
N THR A 108 3.08 0.95 -20.03
CA THR A 108 1.80 0.25 -19.93
C THR A 108 1.74 -0.68 -18.70
N PRO A 109 1.94 -0.15 -17.47
CA PRO A 109 2.05 -0.94 -16.24
C PRO A 109 0.78 -1.73 -15.87
N GLN A 110 -0.35 -1.38 -16.49
CA GLN A 110 -1.65 -2.03 -16.32
C GLN A 110 -1.78 -3.31 -17.16
N TYR A 111 -0.91 -3.51 -18.16
CA TYR A 111 -1.03 -4.63 -19.08
C TYR A 111 -0.95 -5.97 -18.35
N THR A 112 -1.84 -6.87 -18.76
CA THR A 112 -1.84 -8.28 -18.39
C THR A 112 -2.13 -9.10 -19.64
N THR A 113 -1.51 -10.27 -19.74
CA THR A 113 -1.73 -11.18 -20.87
C THR A 113 -3.17 -11.69 -20.88
N LYS A 114 -3.71 -11.81 -22.09
CA LYS A 114 -4.99 -12.46 -22.35
C LYS A 114 -4.79 -13.90 -22.85
N LYS A 115 -5.90 -14.61 -22.99
CA LYS A 115 -5.90 -15.98 -23.53
C LYS A 115 -5.22 -15.98 -24.91
N ASP A 116 -4.40 -17.00 -25.16
CA ASP A 116 -3.69 -17.25 -26.43
C ASP A 116 -2.54 -16.27 -26.77
N GLU A 117 -2.20 -15.32 -25.88
CA GLU A 117 -1.04 -14.45 -26.08
C GLU A 117 0.28 -15.18 -25.78
N ILE A 118 0.27 -16.13 -24.84
CA ILE A 118 1.41 -16.97 -24.44
C ILE A 118 1.31 -18.35 -25.10
N PHE A 119 2.39 -18.80 -25.74
CA PHE A 119 2.50 -20.15 -26.29
C PHE A 119 3.16 -21.09 -25.30
N TRP A 120 2.37 -21.57 -24.35
CA TRP A 120 2.82 -22.51 -23.34
C TRP A 120 3.31 -23.82 -23.94
N GLN A 121 4.36 -24.39 -23.36
CA GLN A 121 4.65 -25.81 -23.54
C GLN A 121 3.50 -26.65 -22.99
N LEU A 122 3.30 -27.85 -23.55
CA LEU A 122 2.35 -28.82 -23.00
C LEU A 122 2.60 -29.06 -21.50
N GLY A 123 1.60 -28.77 -20.68
CA GLY A 123 1.67 -28.91 -19.21
C GLY A 123 2.02 -27.63 -18.45
N GLU A 124 2.30 -26.52 -19.13
CA GLU A 124 2.57 -25.22 -18.52
C GLU A 124 1.32 -24.29 -18.52
N PRO A 125 1.21 -23.35 -17.56
CA PRO A 125 2.11 -23.12 -16.43
C PRO A 125 1.96 -24.20 -15.34
N GLY A 126 3.07 -24.86 -15.00
CA GLY A 126 3.06 -26.05 -14.13
C GLY A 126 3.16 -25.77 -12.63
N GLY A 127 3.42 -24.54 -12.20
CA GLY A 127 3.78 -24.23 -10.82
C GLY A 127 3.47 -22.81 -10.34
N THR A 128 4.04 -22.45 -9.19
CA THR A 128 3.96 -21.11 -8.57
C THR A 128 5.10 -20.19 -9.03
N ASP A 129 5.73 -20.54 -10.14
CA ASP A 129 6.91 -19.88 -10.65
C ASP A 129 6.58 -18.47 -11.18
N PRO A 130 7.35 -17.44 -10.79
CA PRO A 130 6.91 -16.05 -10.96
C PRO A 130 7.25 -15.43 -12.31
N ILE A 131 8.07 -16.06 -13.15
CA ILE A 131 8.53 -15.49 -14.44
C ILE A 131 8.26 -16.45 -15.59
N ILE A 132 8.30 -15.92 -16.83
CA ILE A 132 8.26 -16.71 -18.06
C ILE A 132 9.59 -16.63 -18.80
N ILE A 133 9.99 -17.75 -19.37
CA ILE A 133 11.10 -17.89 -20.30
C ILE A 133 10.60 -18.45 -21.63
N MET A 134 11.36 -18.27 -22.70
CA MET A 134 11.09 -18.89 -24.02
C MET A 134 12.25 -19.78 -24.43
N GLU A 135 11.96 -21.02 -24.80
CA GLU A 135 12.95 -21.97 -25.30
C GLU A 135 13.19 -21.76 -26.80
N GLY A 136 14.46 -21.76 -27.20
CA GLY A 136 14.84 -21.43 -28.56
C GLY A 136 14.34 -22.42 -29.61
N THR A 137 14.49 -23.71 -29.31
CA THR A 137 14.30 -24.81 -30.28
C THR A 137 12.83 -25.07 -30.56
N THR A 138 12.01 -25.17 -29.53
CA THR A 138 10.56 -25.43 -29.62
C THR A 138 9.76 -24.15 -29.83
N ARG A 139 10.32 -22.99 -29.47
CA ARG A 139 9.66 -21.67 -29.44
C ARG A 139 8.45 -21.62 -28.50
N THR A 140 8.39 -22.53 -27.53
CA THR A 140 7.38 -22.53 -26.48
C THR A 140 7.87 -21.79 -25.24
N MET A 141 6.92 -21.41 -24.40
CA MET A 141 7.15 -20.64 -23.17
C MET A 141 6.87 -21.51 -21.94
N TYR A 142 7.64 -21.28 -20.89
CA TYR A 142 7.61 -22.03 -19.64
C TYR A 142 7.61 -21.07 -18.46
N SER A 143 6.93 -21.46 -17.38
CA SER A 143 7.13 -20.79 -16.09
C SER A 143 8.46 -21.23 -15.48
N CYS A 144 9.15 -20.32 -14.78
CA CYS A 144 10.39 -20.66 -14.09
C CYS A 144 10.64 -19.80 -12.84
N LEU A 145 11.52 -20.25 -11.97
CA LEU A 145 12.08 -19.43 -10.88
C LEU A 145 12.97 -18.30 -11.42
N THR A 146 13.21 -17.28 -10.60
CA THR A 146 14.01 -16.09 -10.95
C THR A 146 15.45 -16.38 -11.41
N THR A 147 15.99 -17.55 -11.07
CA THR A 147 17.36 -17.99 -11.42
C THR A 147 17.40 -19.18 -12.37
N CYS A 148 16.28 -19.50 -13.02
CA CYS A 148 16.04 -20.62 -13.95
C CYS A 148 17.28 -21.42 -14.38
N LYS A 149 17.65 -22.44 -13.59
CA LYS A 149 18.94 -23.16 -13.73
C LYS A 149 18.95 -24.21 -14.85
N SER A 150 17.79 -24.51 -15.43
CA SER A 150 17.64 -25.57 -16.43
C SER A 150 18.17 -25.19 -17.82
N MET A 151 18.41 -23.90 -18.08
CA MET A 151 18.86 -23.44 -19.39
C MET A 151 19.70 -22.17 -19.32
N SER A 152 20.60 -22.01 -20.28
CA SER A 152 21.31 -20.75 -20.50
C SER A 152 20.34 -19.75 -21.15
N LEU A 153 20.05 -18.66 -20.44
CA LEU A 153 19.15 -17.59 -20.91
C LEU A 153 19.95 -16.43 -21.50
N SER A 154 19.36 -15.71 -22.44
CA SER A 154 19.89 -14.45 -22.98
C SER A 154 18.95 -13.28 -22.69
N ALA A 155 19.53 -12.11 -22.41
CA ALA A 155 18.82 -10.86 -22.18
C ALA A 155 18.63 -10.10 -23.49
N PHE A 156 17.39 -10.03 -23.96
CA PHE A 156 17.00 -9.17 -25.08
C PHE A 156 16.16 -8.01 -24.55
N CYS A 157 16.54 -6.80 -24.93
CA CYS A 157 15.92 -5.58 -24.43
C CYS A 157 15.19 -4.86 -25.55
N GLU A 158 13.95 -4.46 -25.29
CA GLU A 158 13.14 -3.62 -26.16
C GLU A 158 13.43 -2.14 -25.90
N TYR A 159 13.49 -1.36 -26.98
CA TYR A 159 13.54 0.09 -26.92
C TYR A 159 12.15 0.67 -26.65
N GLY A 160 12.03 1.45 -25.58
CA GLY A 160 10.77 2.03 -25.15
C GLY A 160 10.52 3.45 -25.61
N ASN A 161 11.56 4.28 -25.79
CA ASN A 161 11.59 5.70 -26.22
C ASN A 161 12.81 6.38 -25.57
N PRO A 162 13.16 7.63 -25.92
CA PRO A 162 14.13 8.40 -25.15
C PRO A 162 13.62 8.61 -23.72
N LEU A 163 14.52 8.65 -22.74
CA LEU A 163 14.17 8.99 -21.37
C LEU A 163 13.67 10.44 -21.32
N PRO A 164 12.53 10.71 -20.65
CA PRO A 164 12.02 12.07 -20.57
C PRO A 164 13.01 12.98 -19.85
N THR A 165 13.32 14.12 -20.45
CA THR A 165 14.18 15.18 -19.88
C THR A 165 13.32 16.20 -19.12
N GLY A 166 13.84 16.77 -18.03
CA GLY A 166 13.17 17.83 -17.26
C GLY A 166 12.55 17.39 -15.92
N ARG A 167 11.78 18.30 -15.30
CA ARG A 167 11.11 18.04 -14.01
C ARG A 167 9.99 17.03 -14.21
N ARG A 168 10.19 15.82 -13.68
CA ARG A 168 9.17 14.76 -13.68
C ARG A 168 8.24 14.94 -12.49
N GLN A 169 6.96 15.17 -12.75
CA GLN A 169 5.92 14.91 -11.76
C GLN A 169 5.56 13.42 -11.87
N GLN A 170 5.77 12.68 -10.78
CA GLN A 170 5.34 11.29 -10.67
C GLN A 170 4.31 11.17 -9.56
N HIS A 171 3.26 10.42 -9.84
CA HIS A 171 2.19 10.15 -8.88
C HIS A 171 2.31 8.70 -8.42
N TYR A 172 2.65 8.51 -7.14
CA TYR A 172 2.66 7.21 -6.49
C TYR A 172 1.28 6.92 -5.90
N ARG A 173 0.74 5.74 -6.18
CA ARG A 173 -0.59 5.31 -5.76
C ARG A 173 -0.53 3.92 -5.15
N SER A 174 -1.16 3.73 -3.99
CA SER A 174 -1.19 2.43 -3.30
C SER A 174 -2.16 1.42 -3.93
N ASP A 175 -3.02 1.86 -4.84
CA ASP A 175 -4.05 1.05 -5.51
C ASP A 175 -3.73 0.78 -6.99
N PHE A 176 -2.51 1.11 -7.44
CA PHE A 176 -2.10 1.03 -8.84
C PHE A 176 -0.84 0.13 -9.01
N PRO A 177 -0.73 -0.68 -10.08
CA PRO A 177 -1.75 -0.92 -11.11
C PRO A 177 -2.90 -1.81 -10.63
N VAL A 178 -2.78 -2.42 -9.44
CA VAL A 178 -3.83 -3.20 -8.78
C VAL A 178 -3.75 -2.93 -7.28
N ARG A 179 -4.91 -2.94 -6.61
CA ARG A 179 -4.97 -2.86 -5.14
C ARG A 179 -4.51 -4.18 -4.53
N LEU A 180 -3.56 -4.09 -3.61
CA LEU A 180 -3.06 -5.24 -2.85
C LEU A 180 -3.70 -5.28 -1.47
N ASP A 181 -4.31 -6.41 -1.12
CA ASP A 181 -4.84 -6.65 0.22
C ASP A 181 -3.73 -7.07 1.20
N ASP A 182 -2.70 -7.77 0.69
CA ASP A 182 -1.45 -8.06 1.37
C ASP A 182 -0.29 -7.79 0.39
N PHE A 183 0.69 -7.02 0.83
CA PHE A 183 1.87 -6.67 0.04
C PHE A 183 3.16 -7.30 0.59
N ILE A 184 3.06 -8.08 1.66
CA ILE A 184 4.21 -8.76 2.25
C ILE A 184 4.37 -10.13 1.57
N GLN A 185 5.35 -10.23 0.68
CA GLN A 185 5.80 -11.52 0.16
C GLN A 185 6.71 -12.20 1.20
N THR A 186 6.38 -13.43 1.58
CA THR A 186 7.18 -14.22 2.55
C THR A 186 7.91 -15.39 1.89
N ASP A 187 7.50 -15.79 0.69
CA ASP A 187 8.17 -16.82 -0.10
C ASP A 187 9.36 -16.20 -0.86
N PRO A 188 10.60 -16.64 -0.59
CA PRO A 188 11.77 -16.19 -1.33
C PRO A 188 11.68 -16.44 -2.84
N SER A 189 10.93 -17.45 -3.27
CA SER A 189 10.71 -17.74 -4.68
C SER A 189 9.92 -16.63 -5.39
N GLY A 190 9.07 -15.92 -4.67
CA GLY A 190 8.25 -14.81 -5.16
C GLY A 190 8.92 -13.44 -5.03
N PHE A 191 10.18 -13.38 -4.58
CA PHE A 191 10.91 -12.11 -4.50
C PHE A 191 11.25 -11.59 -5.91
N SER A 192 10.81 -10.37 -6.19
CA SER A 192 11.17 -9.65 -7.40
C SER A 192 12.56 -9.01 -7.26
N CYS A 193 12.95 -8.21 -8.25
CA CYS A 193 14.16 -7.41 -8.19
C CYS A 193 13.93 -6.21 -7.25
N TYR A 194 14.63 -6.19 -6.12
CA TYR A 194 14.53 -5.12 -5.13
C TYR A 194 15.91 -4.60 -4.75
N GLN A 195 15.94 -3.35 -4.31
CA GLN A 195 17.10 -2.73 -3.70
C GLN A 195 16.66 -2.01 -2.44
N GLU A 196 17.40 -2.24 -1.35
CA GLU A 196 17.22 -1.46 -0.13
C GLU A 196 18.00 -0.15 -0.26
N VAL A 197 17.31 0.98 0.02
CA VAL A 197 17.92 2.31 -0.02
C VAL A 197 17.64 3.04 1.29
N THR A 198 18.67 3.64 1.87
CA THR A 198 18.48 4.52 3.03
C THR A 198 17.72 5.76 2.59
N ALA A 199 16.55 6.02 3.17
CA ALA A 199 15.77 7.23 2.93
C ALA A 199 15.23 7.76 4.25
N PHE A 200 15.28 9.08 4.45
CA PHE A 200 14.82 9.71 5.70
C PHE A 200 13.31 10.03 5.70
N SER A 201 12.64 9.84 4.55
CA SER A 201 11.19 9.97 4.43
C SER A 201 10.67 9.14 3.25
N ALA A 202 9.37 8.85 3.25
CA ALA A 202 8.71 8.21 2.10
C ALA A 202 8.87 9.04 0.82
N LEU A 203 8.87 10.38 0.92
CA LEU A 203 9.07 11.29 -0.22
C LEU A 203 10.50 11.24 -0.76
N ASP A 204 11.52 11.13 0.10
CA ASP A 204 12.90 10.95 -0.35
C ASP A 204 13.09 9.58 -1.01
N CYS A 205 12.45 8.53 -0.48
CA CYS A 205 12.41 7.21 -1.11
C CYS A 205 11.74 7.27 -2.50
N ALA A 206 10.58 7.92 -2.61
CA ALA A 206 9.88 8.14 -3.88
C ALA A 206 10.74 8.93 -4.87
N ARG A 207 11.42 9.98 -4.42
CA ARG A 207 12.32 10.79 -5.27
C ARG A 207 13.48 9.95 -5.81
N LYS A 208 14.11 9.14 -4.97
CA LYS A 208 15.19 8.22 -5.40
C LYS A 208 14.67 7.23 -6.44
N CYS A 209 13.51 6.64 -6.19
CA CYS A 209 12.83 5.76 -7.17
C CYS A 209 12.51 6.47 -8.49
N THR A 210 12.03 7.72 -8.45
CA THR A 210 11.71 8.50 -9.66
C THR A 210 12.93 8.79 -10.54
N LEU A 211 14.12 8.90 -9.92
CA LEU A 211 15.38 9.13 -10.61
C LEU A 211 16.01 7.85 -11.16
N ASP A 212 15.64 6.69 -10.60
CA ASP A 212 16.06 5.38 -11.08
C ASP A 212 15.11 4.87 -12.18
N VAL A 213 15.65 4.63 -13.37
CA VAL A 213 14.88 4.16 -14.53
C VAL A 213 14.36 2.73 -14.37
N ALA A 214 14.95 1.94 -13.46
CA ALA A 214 14.55 0.57 -13.17
C ALA A 214 13.45 0.52 -12.10
N CYS A 215 13.32 1.54 -11.25
CA CYS A 215 12.39 1.51 -10.13
C CYS A 215 10.92 1.56 -10.59
N ARG A 216 10.05 0.78 -9.93
CA ARG A 216 8.63 0.64 -10.26
C ARG A 216 7.70 0.86 -9.08
N SER A 217 8.12 0.48 -7.88
CA SER A 217 7.39 0.63 -6.63
C SER A 217 8.35 0.96 -5.51
N ILE A 218 7.81 1.57 -4.44
CA ILE A 218 8.55 1.83 -3.21
C ILE A 218 7.82 1.16 -2.06
N TYR A 219 8.61 0.65 -1.11
CA TYR A 219 8.11 0.19 0.18
C TYR A 219 8.90 0.96 1.24
N TYR A 220 8.19 1.67 2.12
CA TYR A 220 8.82 2.51 3.14
C TYR A 220 8.40 2.05 4.52
N GLY A 221 9.35 1.53 5.31
CA GLY A 221 9.15 1.20 6.71
C GLY A 221 9.67 2.32 7.60
N SER A 222 8.80 2.97 8.37
CA SER A 222 9.24 3.74 9.53
C SER A 222 9.48 2.80 10.71
N ASP A 223 10.50 3.10 11.51
CA ASP A 223 10.73 2.45 12.79
C ASP A 223 9.53 2.68 13.70
N LEU A 224 9.00 1.58 14.23
CA LEU A 224 7.86 1.59 15.13
C LEU A 224 8.36 1.49 16.56
N CYS A 225 8.14 2.53 17.35
CA CYS A 225 8.49 2.53 18.77
C CYS A 225 7.27 2.16 19.61
N VAL A 226 7.42 1.16 20.49
CA VAL A 226 6.39 0.74 21.44
C VAL A 226 6.93 0.68 22.85
N VAL A 227 6.09 0.99 23.83
CA VAL A 227 6.43 0.94 25.26
C VAL A 227 5.42 0.09 26.04
N LYS A 228 5.91 -0.71 26.99
CA LYS A 228 5.08 -1.47 27.94
C LYS A 228 4.79 -0.61 29.17
N LEU A 229 3.53 -0.47 29.58
CA LEU A 229 3.14 0.38 30.72
C LEU A 229 2.57 -0.36 31.93
N GLY A 230 2.26 -1.65 31.82
CA GLY A 230 1.64 -2.43 32.89
C GLY A 230 0.32 -3.05 32.44
N GLU A 231 -0.64 -3.20 33.35
CA GLU A 231 -1.94 -3.81 33.10
C GLU A 231 -3.07 -2.81 33.32
N ALA A 232 -4.19 -2.99 32.61
CA ALA A 232 -5.38 -2.16 32.74
C ALA A 232 -6.65 -3.00 32.82
N GLY A 233 -7.57 -2.61 33.70
CA GLY A 233 -8.87 -3.29 33.89
C GLY A 233 -9.98 -2.85 32.93
N SER A 234 -9.69 -1.95 31.98
CA SER A 234 -10.62 -1.57 30.92
C SER A 234 -9.90 -0.96 29.74
N PHE A 235 -10.54 -0.98 28.57
CA PHE A 235 -10.05 -0.32 27.35
C PHE A 235 -9.78 1.17 27.58
N CYS A 236 -10.69 1.88 28.24
CA CYS A 236 -10.51 3.31 28.53
C CYS A 236 -9.34 3.58 29.47
N SER A 237 -9.13 2.71 30.47
CA SER A 237 -7.96 2.82 31.36
C SER A 237 -6.66 2.56 30.61
N ALA A 238 -6.66 1.61 29.67
CA ALA A 238 -5.52 1.28 28.82
C ALA A 238 -5.14 2.48 27.91
N CYS A 239 -6.13 3.10 27.28
CA CYS A 239 -5.94 4.32 26.50
C CYS A 239 -5.41 5.49 27.34
N GLU A 240 -5.96 5.70 28.54
CA GLU A 240 -5.52 6.72 29.49
C GLU A 240 -4.04 6.53 29.89
N MET A 241 -3.62 5.28 30.13
CA MET A 241 -2.21 4.97 30.44
C MET A 241 -1.28 5.42 29.30
N CYS A 242 -1.63 5.10 28.04
CA CYS A 242 -0.86 5.54 26.88
C CYS A 242 -0.79 7.05 26.77
N LYS A 243 -1.93 7.73 26.92
CA LYS A 243 -1.98 9.18 26.89
C LYS A 243 -1.11 9.80 27.97
N ARG A 244 -1.18 9.33 29.22
CA ARG A 244 -0.41 9.89 30.33
C ARG A 244 1.08 9.75 30.09
N TYR A 245 1.50 8.58 29.60
CA TYR A 245 2.89 8.32 29.25
C TYR A 245 3.41 9.28 28.17
N GLY A 246 2.64 9.44 27.09
CA GLY A 246 2.97 10.33 25.99
C GLY A 246 3.02 11.79 26.41
N ALA A 247 1.96 12.27 27.07
CA ALA A 247 1.85 13.66 27.52
C ALA A 247 2.99 14.08 28.45
N ALA A 248 3.41 13.21 29.37
CA ALA A 248 4.56 13.45 30.26
C ALA A 248 5.89 13.65 29.51
N ARG A 249 5.95 13.32 28.21
CA ARG A 249 7.13 13.43 27.34
C ARG A 249 6.91 14.38 26.16
N GLY A 250 5.78 15.10 26.12
CA GLY A 250 5.43 15.92 24.96
C GLY A 250 5.16 15.09 23.69
N HIS A 251 4.81 13.82 23.82
CA HIS A 251 4.59 12.89 22.72
C HIS A 251 3.13 12.42 22.64
N LEU A 252 2.70 12.10 21.43
CA LEU A 252 1.52 11.30 21.23
C LEU A 252 1.84 9.83 21.52
N ALA A 253 0.99 9.17 22.28
CA ALA A 253 1.05 7.72 22.48
C ALA A 253 -0.36 7.14 22.62
N PHE A 254 -0.61 5.98 22.00
CA PHE A 254 -1.92 5.34 21.94
C PHE A 254 -1.79 3.81 21.84
N LEU A 255 -2.86 3.06 22.07
CA LEU A 255 -2.83 1.59 21.99
C LEU A 255 -2.51 1.10 20.57
N ILE A 256 -1.76 0.01 20.47
CA ILE A 256 -1.38 -0.59 19.18
C ILE A 256 -2.63 -1.04 18.42
N GLY A 257 -2.90 -0.42 17.27
CA GLY A 257 -4.02 -0.72 16.38
C GLY A 257 -3.54 -1.39 15.09
N ARG A 258 -3.63 -0.71 13.94
CA ARG A 258 -3.26 -1.26 12.63
C ARG A 258 -1.85 -1.85 12.51
N ASN A 259 -0.91 -1.38 13.33
CA ASN A 259 0.47 -1.89 13.34
C ASN A 259 0.64 -3.20 14.11
N THR A 260 -0.44 -3.77 14.68
CA THR A 260 -0.38 -4.98 15.51
C THR A 260 0.39 -6.12 14.86
N ARG A 261 0.18 -6.40 13.56
CA ARG A 261 0.93 -7.45 12.83
C ARG A 261 2.46 -7.22 12.81
N ARG A 262 2.92 -5.96 12.81
CA ARG A 262 4.35 -5.60 12.84
C ARG A 262 4.93 -5.69 14.25
N VAL A 263 4.13 -5.44 15.28
CA VAL A 263 4.60 -5.41 16.68
C VAL A 263 4.56 -6.80 17.30
N MET A 264 3.48 -7.53 17.08
CA MET A 264 3.15 -8.77 17.79
C MET A 264 4.24 -9.84 17.78
N PRO A 265 4.94 -10.10 16.65
CA PRO A 265 6.05 -11.06 16.62
C PRO A 265 7.23 -10.68 17.53
N ARG A 266 7.35 -9.39 17.88
CA ARG A 266 8.44 -8.85 18.72
C ARG A 266 8.06 -8.73 20.20
N LEU A 267 6.77 -8.89 20.53
CA LEU A 267 6.30 -8.79 21.91
C LEU A 267 6.43 -10.14 22.63
N PRO A 268 6.74 -10.14 23.95
CA PRO A 268 6.74 -11.34 24.77
C PRO A 268 5.44 -12.14 24.64
N THR A 269 5.52 -13.47 24.71
CA THR A 269 4.38 -14.41 24.62
C THR A 269 3.69 -14.66 25.96
N SER A 270 3.99 -13.86 26.99
CA SER A 270 3.59 -14.17 28.37
C SER A 270 2.27 -13.53 28.82
N THR A 271 1.77 -12.49 28.15
CA THR A 271 0.55 -11.78 28.61
C THR A 271 -0.35 -11.37 27.45
N ASN A 272 -1.67 -11.43 27.70
CA ASN A 272 -2.67 -10.96 26.75
C ASN A 272 -2.61 -9.44 26.66
N LEU A 273 -3.04 -8.87 25.53
CA LEU A 273 -2.78 -7.47 25.22
C LEU A 273 -4.06 -6.72 24.92
N TRP A 274 -4.16 -5.50 25.47
CA TRP A 274 -5.09 -4.50 24.93
C TRP A 274 -4.62 -4.04 23.55
N LEU A 275 -5.53 -4.06 22.57
CA LEU A 275 -5.30 -3.45 21.26
C LEU A 275 -6.16 -2.21 21.08
N GLY A 276 -5.77 -1.37 20.13
CA GLY A 276 -6.44 -0.13 19.79
C GLY A 276 -7.68 -0.29 18.91
N PHE A 277 -8.04 -1.49 18.48
CA PHE A 277 -9.18 -1.69 17.59
C PHE A 277 -10.52 -1.64 18.33
N ASN A 278 -11.49 -0.98 17.72
CA ASN A 278 -12.84 -0.82 18.25
C ASN A 278 -13.85 -0.57 17.11
N TRP A 279 -15.13 -0.61 17.44
CA TRP A 279 -16.21 -0.31 16.48
C TRP A 279 -17.29 0.62 17.05
N PHE A 280 -16.93 1.46 18.03
CA PHE A 280 -17.91 2.21 18.82
C PHE A 280 -18.78 3.19 18.02
N LEU A 281 -18.34 3.58 16.81
CA LEU A 281 -19.03 4.49 15.91
C LEU A 281 -20.03 3.80 14.96
N SER A 282 -20.04 2.47 14.91
CA SER A 282 -20.86 1.69 13.98
C SER A 282 -21.68 0.64 14.73
N THR A 283 -22.76 0.17 14.10
CA THR A 283 -23.54 -0.94 14.65
C THR A 283 -22.74 -2.23 14.63
N PRO A 284 -22.86 -3.07 15.66
CA PRO A 284 -22.28 -4.39 15.70
C PRO A 284 -22.52 -5.22 14.43
N ASN A 285 -21.47 -5.77 13.82
CA ASN A 285 -21.56 -6.69 12.70
C ASN A 285 -20.52 -7.82 12.85
N ARG A 286 -20.83 -9.07 12.49
CA ARG A 286 -19.89 -10.22 12.49
C ARG A 286 -18.78 -10.11 11.43
N SER A 287 -18.58 -8.91 10.91
CA SER A 287 -17.63 -8.60 9.86
C SER A 287 -16.21 -8.50 10.43
N ALA A 288 -15.26 -9.12 9.75
CA ALA A 288 -13.83 -8.91 10.00
C ALA A 288 -13.35 -7.52 9.55
N VAL A 289 -14.16 -6.80 8.76
CA VAL A 289 -13.89 -5.46 8.23
C VAL A 289 -14.73 -4.39 8.93
N GLY A 290 -14.26 -3.15 8.92
CA GLY A 290 -14.94 -1.99 9.50
C GLY A 290 -14.50 -1.62 10.92
N TRP A 291 -13.40 -2.20 11.41
CA TRP A 291 -12.87 -1.89 12.74
C TRP A 291 -11.98 -0.64 12.68
N HIS A 292 -12.29 0.35 13.50
CA HIS A 292 -11.49 1.56 13.68
C HIS A 292 -10.34 1.30 14.66
N ASP A 293 -9.31 2.13 14.64
CA ASP A 293 -8.30 2.16 15.71
C ASP A 293 -8.26 3.52 16.44
N VAL A 294 -7.44 3.60 17.50
CA VAL A 294 -7.34 4.79 18.35
C VAL A 294 -6.30 5.81 17.87
N ASP A 295 -5.70 5.63 16.69
CA ASP A 295 -4.69 6.56 16.17
C ASP A 295 -5.34 7.92 15.82
N PRO A 296 -5.07 9.01 16.57
CA PRO A 296 -5.67 10.33 16.32
C PRO A 296 -5.31 10.93 14.97
N ARG A 297 -4.23 10.47 14.34
CA ARG A 297 -3.71 11.05 13.10
C ARG A 297 -4.51 10.60 11.89
N THR A 298 -5.22 9.49 12.02
CA THR A 298 -5.98 8.87 10.92
C THR A 298 -7.35 8.34 11.39
N PRO A 299 -8.21 9.23 11.94
CA PRO A 299 -9.53 8.86 12.47
C PRO A 299 -10.48 8.20 11.46
N GLN A 300 -10.23 8.34 10.15
CA GLN A 300 -10.98 7.70 9.08
C GLN A 300 -10.61 6.24 8.83
N TYR A 301 -9.53 5.75 9.43
CA TYR A 301 -9.11 4.38 9.18
C TYR A 301 -10.16 3.38 9.68
N ALA A 302 -10.44 2.40 8.84
CA ALA A 302 -11.20 1.21 9.18
C ALA A 302 -10.57 0.02 8.45
N THR A 303 -10.60 -1.16 9.07
CA THR A 303 -10.11 -2.38 8.43
C THR A 303 -10.92 -2.72 7.18
N VAL A 304 -10.27 -3.25 6.16
CA VAL A 304 -10.89 -3.58 4.85
C VAL A 304 -10.70 -5.03 4.45
N GLY A 305 -9.98 -5.85 5.23
CA GLY A 305 -9.74 -7.25 4.94
C GLY A 305 -9.25 -8.03 6.16
N LYS A 306 -8.06 -8.64 6.02
CA LYS A 306 -7.51 -9.59 7.01
C LYS A 306 -6.61 -8.92 8.05
N GLU A 307 -6.61 -7.60 8.21
CA GLU A 307 -5.64 -6.89 9.06
C GLU A 307 -5.62 -7.40 10.50
N ILE A 308 -6.80 -7.75 11.04
CA ILE A 308 -6.96 -8.40 12.34
C ILE A 308 -6.85 -9.93 12.16
N LEU A 309 -5.92 -10.55 12.88
CA LEU A 309 -5.72 -12.00 12.90
C LEU A 309 -6.71 -12.65 13.87
N TRP A 310 -7.97 -12.74 13.45
CA TRP A 310 -9.05 -13.27 14.29
C TRP A 310 -8.79 -14.71 14.77
N ASP A 311 -9.19 -15.00 16.01
CA ASP A 311 -9.40 -16.36 16.50
C ASP A 311 -10.48 -17.05 15.62
N PRO A 312 -10.44 -18.39 15.45
CA PRO A 312 -11.32 -19.10 14.50
C PRO A 312 -12.83 -18.87 14.66
N ASN A 313 -13.29 -18.43 15.83
CA ASN A 313 -14.70 -18.19 16.15
C ASN A 313 -15.05 -16.69 16.26
N ASP A 314 -14.12 -15.80 15.95
CA ASP A 314 -14.28 -14.35 16.03
C ASP A 314 -14.25 -13.67 14.65
N PRO A 315 -14.84 -12.47 14.51
CA PRO A 315 -15.60 -11.75 15.53
C PRO A 315 -17.04 -12.27 15.68
N LEU A 316 -17.49 -12.45 16.92
CA LEU A 316 -18.87 -12.88 17.22
C LEU A 316 -19.93 -11.81 16.96
N GLY A 317 -19.51 -10.56 16.77
CA GLY A 317 -20.42 -9.45 16.49
C GLY A 317 -21.19 -8.94 17.71
N THR A 318 -20.67 -9.15 18.94
CA THR A 318 -21.25 -8.58 20.18
C THR A 318 -20.30 -7.65 20.92
N GLU A 319 -19.00 -7.89 20.80
CA GLU A 319 -17.99 -7.27 21.63
C GLU A 319 -17.33 -6.06 20.94
N PRO A 320 -17.13 -4.94 21.64
CA PRO A 320 -16.79 -3.68 20.98
C PRO A 320 -15.32 -3.33 20.82
N VAL A 321 -14.43 -4.10 21.42
CA VAL A 321 -12.99 -3.88 21.37
C VAL A 321 -12.29 -5.19 21.07
N VAL A 322 -11.05 -5.10 20.58
CA VAL A 322 -10.25 -6.27 20.26
C VAL A 322 -9.09 -6.38 21.24
N VAL A 323 -8.80 -7.61 21.63
CA VAL A 323 -7.64 -7.96 22.45
C VAL A 323 -6.86 -9.08 21.77
N SER A 324 -5.62 -9.29 22.18
CA SER A 324 -4.82 -10.40 21.66
C SER A 324 -4.45 -11.44 22.70
N ARG A 325 -4.45 -12.70 22.25
CA ARG A 325 -3.99 -13.86 23.01
C ARG A 325 -2.46 -13.98 22.94
N CYS A 326 -1.84 -14.17 24.10
CA CYS A 326 -0.39 -14.17 24.24
C CYS A 326 0.32 -15.31 23.50
N LEU A 327 -0.23 -16.53 23.55
CA LEU A 327 0.39 -17.75 23.02
C LEU A 327 0.24 -17.88 21.51
N THR A 328 -0.99 -17.68 21.00
CA THR A 328 -1.32 -17.87 19.59
C THR A 328 -1.11 -16.61 18.76
N LYS A 329 -1.00 -15.43 19.41
CA LYS A 329 -0.90 -14.11 18.76
C LYS A 329 -2.10 -13.77 17.88
N THR A 330 -3.19 -14.52 18.00
CA THR A 330 -4.49 -14.26 17.42
C THR A 330 -5.27 -13.25 18.27
N MET A 331 -6.39 -12.78 17.74
CA MET A 331 -7.16 -11.65 18.26
C MET A 331 -8.64 -12.02 18.38
N PHE A 332 -9.31 -11.53 19.41
CA PHE A 332 -10.73 -11.83 19.64
C PHE A 332 -11.45 -10.61 20.20
N GLY A 333 -12.77 -10.58 20.03
CA GLY A 333 -13.60 -9.52 20.59
C GLY A 333 -13.68 -9.63 22.10
N CYS A 334 -13.62 -8.50 22.80
CA CYS A 334 -13.89 -8.44 24.23
C CYS A 334 -14.76 -7.23 24.61
N SER A 335 -15.39 -7.32 25.78
CA SER A 335 -16.11 -6.18 26.36
C SER A 335 -15.14 -5.05 26.71
N VAL A 336 -15.65 -3.83 26.88
CA VAL A 336 -14.86 -2.65 27.28
C VAL A 336 -14.12 -2.85 28.60
N LEU A 337 -14.63 -3.73 29.48
CA LEU A 337 -14.02 -4.07 30.76
C LEU A 337 -13.13 -5.33 30.68
N CYS A 338 -13.46 -6.29 29.82
CA CYS A 338 -12.74 -7.55 29.63
C CYS A 338 -12.27 -8.23 30.94
N GLN A 339 -13.15 -8.30 31.93
CA GLN A 339 -12.81 -8.60 33.33
C GLN A 339 -12.18 -9.97 33.59
N TRP A 340 -12.33 -10.93 32.68
CA TRP A 340 -11.82 -12.29 32.84
C TRP A 340 -10.36 -12.46 32.41
N LEU A 341 -9.70 -11.40 31.93
CA LEU A 341 -8.30 -11.42 31.52
C LEU A 341 -7.50 -10.31 32.20
N SER A 342 -6.29 -10.65 32.61
CA SER A 342 -5.24 -9.66 32.79
C SER A 342 -4.69 -9.28 31.42
N LEU A 343 -4.78 -7.98 31.10
CA LEU A 343 -4.41 -7.43 29.81
C LEU A 343 -3.34 -6.36 29.99
N THR A 344 -2.18 -6.62 29.39
CA THR A 344 -1.04 -5.70 29.37
C THR A 344 -1.26 -4.60 28.33
N VAL A 345 -0.83 -3.40 28.69
CA VAL A 345 -0.86 -2.19 27.88
C VAL A 345 0.49 -1.98 27.21
N TYR A 346 0.48 -1.99 25.88
CA TYR A 346 1.57 -1.47 25.06
C TYR A 346 1.08 -0.28 24.24
N CYS A 347 1.90 0.77 24.20
CA CYS A 347 1.56 2.01 23.53
C CYS A 347 2.52 2.25 22.37
N GLU A 348 1.95 2.57 21.22
CA GLU A 348 2.66 3.04 20.04
C GLU A 348 3.00 4.52 20.19
N HIS A 349 4.22 4.90 19.81
CA HIS A 349 4.63 6.29 19.70
C HIS A 349 4.07 6.93 18.42
N GLY A 350 3.30 8.01 18.58
CA GLY A 350 2.63 8.71 17.50
C GLY A 350 3.36 9.95 16.96
N GLY A 351 4.52 10.31 17.52
CA GLY A 351 5.22 11.57 17.23
C GLY A 351 5.12 12.58 18.37
N HIS A 352 5.53 13.83 18.13
CA HIS A 352 5.40 14.92 19.09
C HIS A 352 3.95 15.41 19.19
N LEU A 353 3.54 15.84 20.38
CA LEU A 353 2.32 16.62 20.51
C LEU A 353 2.50 17.93 19.75
N PRO A 354 1.47 18.42 19.05
CA PRO A 354 1.59 19.69 18.38
C PRO A 354 1.74 20.81 19.44
N THR A 355 2.53 21.83 19.11
CA THR A 355 2.96 22.90 20.06
C THR A 355 2.41 24.29 19.75
N GLU A 356 1.72 24.48 18.62
CA GLU A 356 1.26 25.79 18.14
C GLU A 356 -0.26 26.01 18.34
N ASN A 357 -0.75 27.25 18.21
CA ASN A 357 -2.18 27.51 18.17
C ASN A 357 -2.77 26.99 16.85
N TRP A 358 -3.40 25.81 16.87
CA TRP A 358 -3.99 25.22 15.66
C TRP A 358 -5.50 25.44 15.55
N GLN A 359 -5.94 25.62 14.31
CA GLN A 359 -7.34 25.57 13.95
C GLN A 359 -7.74 24.11 13.73
N GLN A 360 -8.70 23.63 14.52
CA GLN A 360 -9.27 22.29 14.34
C GLN A 360 -10.59 22.39 13.57
N LEU A 361 -10.63 21.72 12.41
CA LEU A 361 -11.87 21.53 11.67
C LEU A 361 -12.71 20.41 12.30
N TYR A 362 -14.00 20.65 12.40
CA TYR A 362 -14.98 19.67 12.86
C TYR A 362 -16.02 19.41 11.77
N ARG A 363 -16.39 18.14 11.61
CA ARG A 363 -17.39 17.69 10.64
C ARG A 363 -18.42 16.77 11.28
N SER A 364 -19.69 16.94 10.93
CA SER A 364 -20.78 16.08 11.42
C SER A 364 -20.86 14.74 10.68
N ASP A 365 -20.30 14.69 9.48
CA ASP A 365 -20.38 13.59 8.53
C ASP A 365 -19.09 12.75 8.46
N PHE A 366 -18.18 12.97 9.40
CA PHE A 366 -16.84 12.36 9.46
C PHE A 366 -16.66 11.50 10.72
N PRO A 367 -15.93 10.36 10.70
CA PRO A 367 -15.46 9.66 9.51
C PRO A 367 -16.57 8.92 8.75
N VAL A 368 -17.76 8.79 9.35
CA VAL A 368 -18.94 8.14 8.76
C VAL A 368 -20.15 9.05 8.90
N GLN A 369 -21.01 9.06 7.89
CA GLN A 369 -22.31 9.75 7.95
C GLN A 369 -23.31 8.96 8.80
N LEU A 370 -23.63 9.46 10.00
CA LEU A 370 -24.66 8.90 10.86
C LEU A 370 -26.01 9.55 10.52
N LYS A 371 -26.74 9.00 9.55
CA LYS A 371 -27.93 9.66 9.00
C LYS A 371 -29.07 9.85 10.02
N ASP A 372 -29.32 8.90 10.92
CA ASP A 372 -30.38 9.04 11.96
C ASP A 372 -30.14 8.27 13.29
N ASN A 373 -29.11 7.41 13.36
CA ASN A 373 -28.87 6.51 14.50
C ASN A 373 -27.53 6.80 15.18
N PHE A 374 -27.38 7.98 15.78
CA PHE A 374 -26.17 8.32 16.53
C PHE A 374 -26.27 8.07 18.05
N ILE A 375 -27.43 7.61 18.53
CA ILE A 375 -27.65 7.25 19.93
C ILE A 375 -27.45 5.74 20.10
N LEU A 376 -26.64 5.36 21.08
CA LEU A 376 -26.41 3.98 21.47
C LEU A 376 -27.42 3.56 22.55
N PRO A 377 -28.34 2.62 22.26
CA PRO A 377 -29.35 2.18 23.23
C PRO A 377 -28.77 1.25 24.31
N SER A 378 -27.68 0.52 24.02
CA SER A 378 -27.08 -0.49 24.91
C SER A 378 -25.88 0.07 25.67
N THR A 379 -25.79 -0.26 26.97
CA THR A 379 -24.64 0.09 27.82
C THR A 379 -23.42 -0.82 27.61
N LYS A 380 -23.57 -1.95 26.90
CA LYS A 380 -22.48 -2.95 26.72
C LYS A 380 -21.38 -2.50 25.75
N SER A 381 -21.67 -1.52 24.88
CA SER A 381 -20.74 -1.00 23.86
C SER A 381 -20.35 0.45 24.09
N LEU A 382 -20.36 0.87 25.36
CA LEU A 382 -20.10 2.22 25.77
C LEU A 382 -18.62 2.59 25.55
N GLY A 383 -18.35 3.47 24.60
CA GLY A 383 -17.01 4.05 24.42
C GLY A 383 -16.59 4.92 25.61
N CYS A 384 -15.36 5.42 25.56
CA CYS A 384 -14.86 6.35 26.56
C CYS A 384 -15.48 7.73 26.32
N TYR A 385 -16.11 8.32 27.33
CA TYR A 385 -16.69 9.66 27.22
C TYR A 385 -16.48 10.48 28.48
N GLN A 386 -16.68 11.78 28.32
CA GLN A 386 -16.74 12.74 29.40
C GLN A 386 -17.87 13.72 29.16
N GLU A 387 -18.72 13.93 30.18
CA GLU A 387 -19.69 15.01 30.17
C GLU A 387 -19.04 16.30 30.68
N ILE A 388 -19.34 17.41 30.00
CA ILE A 388 -18.85 18.73 30.32
C ILE A 388 -20.03 19.71 30.27
N LEU A 389 -20.12 20.55 31.29
CA LEU A 389 -21.03 21.70 31.29
C LEU A 389 -20.39 22.84 30.50
N THR A 390 -21.10 23.32 29.47
CA THR A 390 -20.63 24.40 28.60
C THR A 390 -21.79 25.31 28.25
N ASN A 391 -21.52 26.60 28.04
CA ASN A 391 -22.57 27.56 27.73
C ASN A 391 -22.85 27.66 26.22
N SER A 392 -22.00 27.07 25.38
CA SER A 392 -22.15 27.09 23.92
C SER A 392 -21.49 25.90 23.24
N MET A 393 -21.92 25.62 22.01
CA MET A 393 -21.30 24.64 21.13
C MET A 393 -19.83 24.97 20.84
N THR A 394 -19.50 26.25 20.67
CA THR A 394 -18.13 26.71 20.40
C THR A 394 -17.21 26.46 21.59
N GLU A 395 -17.71 26.65 22.82
CA GLU A 395 -16.94 26.33 24.02
C GLU A 395 -16.72 24.81 24.15
N CYS A 396 -17.74 24.01 23.86
CA CYS A 396 -17.64 22.55 23.80
C CYS A 396 -16.57 22.10 22.78
N ALA A 397 -16.58 22.69 21.58
CA ALA A 397 -15.59 22.44 20.54
C ALA A 397 -14.18 22.87 20.97
N HIS A 398 -14.04 24.06 21.56
CA HIS A 398 -12.76 24.57 22.04
C HIS A 398 -12.14 23.65 23.11
N ARG A 399 -12.94 23.23 24.10
CA ARG A 399 -12.49 22.26 25.11
C ARG A 399 -12.09 20.92 24.49
N CYS A 400 -12.81 20.46 23.47
CA CYS A 400 -12.44 19.24 22.75
C CYS A 400 -11.13 19.45 21.98
N THR A 401 -10.90 20.61 21.38
CA THR A 401 -9.67 20.91 20.61
C THR A 401 -8.43 20.87 21.49
N VAL A 402 -8.49 21.47 22.68
CA VAL A 402 -7.35 21.47 23.63
C VAL A 402 -7.15 20.10 24.29
N ASN A 403 -8.19 19.26 24.34
CA ASN A 403 -8.06 17.88 24.79
C ASN A 403 -7.67 16.96 23.61
N MET A 404 -6.40 16.59 23.53
CA MET A 404 -5.86 15.69 22.49
C MET A 404 -6.50 14.29 22.47
N GLU A 405 -7.15 13.89 23.56
CA GLU A 405 -7.90 12.63 23.66
C GLU A 405 -9.25 12.71 22.97
N CYS A 406 -9.85 13.91 22.96
CA CYS A 406 -11.18 14.10 22.39
C CYS A 406 -11.14 13.80 20.90
N ARG A 407 -12.05 12.93 20.43
CA ARG A 407 -12.17 12.51 19.02
C ARG A 407 -13.36 13.18 18.36
N SER A 408 -14.50 13.17 19.04
CA SER A 408 -15.69 13.92 18.68
C SER A 408 -16.37 14.47 19.92
N PHE A 409 -17.30 15.39 19.70
CA PHE A 409 -18.21 15.83 20.73
C PHE A 409 -19.65 15.82 20.23
N TYR A 410 -20.56 15.67 21.18
CA TYR A 410 -22.00 15.81 21.01
C TYR A 410 -22.47 17.01 21.82
N TYR A 411 -23.30 17.84 21.21
CA TYR A 411 -23.84 19.03 21.86
C TYR A 411 -25.36 19.00 21.84
N GLY A 412 -25.96 19.06 23.03
CA GLY A 412 -27.41 19.14 23.21
C GLY A 412 -27.85 20.60 23.32
N ARG A 413 -28.51 21.13 22.28
CA ARG A 413 -28.88 22.55 22.23
C ARG A 413 -29.82 23.00 23.36
N TYR A 414 -30.70 22.11 23.82
CA TYR A 414 -31.74 22.45 24.80
C TYR A 414 -31.30 22.33 26.26
N ASN A 415 -30.37 21.43 26.55
CA ASN A 415 -29.88 21.19 27.91
C ASN A 415 -28.45 21.73 28.14
N LEU A 416 -27.84 22.32 27.11
CA LEU A 416 -26.47 22.86 27.12
C LEU A 416 -25.41 21.82 27.55
N ARG A 417 -25.72 20.52 27.36
CA ARG A 417 -24.81 19.43 27.69
C ARG A 417 -23.85 19.20 26.53
N CYS A 418 -22.58 19.08 26.86
CA CYS A 418 -21.51 18.71 25.96
C CYS A 418 -20.97 17.34 26.38
N VAL A 419 -20.93 16.38 25.46
CA VAL A 419 -20.36 15.05 25.71
C VAL A 419 -19.21 14.84 24.76
N HIS A 420 -17.99 14.76 25.29
CA HIS A 420 -16.80 14.40 24.53
C HIS A 420 -16.68 12.89 24.45
N THR A 421 -16.34 12.38 23.28
CA THR A 421 -15.85 11.00 23.10
C THR A 421 -14.32 11.04 23.14
N LEU A 422 -13.72 10.15 23.90
CA LEU A 422 -12.29 10.12 24.16
C LEU A 422 -11.66 8.89 23.53
N TYR A 423 -10.44 9.03 23.00
CA TYR A 423 -9.58 7.99 22.43
C TYR A 423 -10.07 7.34 21.13
N ALA A 424 -11.35 7.06 21.02
CA ALA A 424 -12.03 6.56 19.84
C ALA A 424 -13.32 7.35 19.61
N ASP A 425 -13.72 7.47 18.35
CA ASP A 425 -15.06 7.96 18.02
C ASP A 425 -16.12 6.93 18.46
N SER A 426 -17.18 7.40 19.10
CA SER A 426 -18.27 6.54 19.58
C SER A 426 -19.63 7.18 19.35
N LEU A 427 -20.67 6.35 19.29
CA LEU A 427 -22.06 6.80 19.41
C LEU A 427 -22.34 7.47 20.76
N LEU A 428 -23.36 8.34 20.82
CA LEU A 428 -23.80 9.03 22.03
C LEU A 428 -24.56 8.06 22.95
N PRO A 429 -24.15 7.85 24.20
CA PRO A 429 -24.91 7.01 25.12
C PRO A 429 -26.34 7.51 25.37
N SER A 430 -27.32 6.60 25.37
CA SER A 430 -28.74 6.92 25.58
C SER A 430 -29.04 7.65 26.89
N VAL A 431 -28.22 7.47 27.93
CA VAL A 431 -28.32 8.19 29.22
C VAL A 431 -28.27 9.72 29.06
N PHE A 432 -27.69 10.22 27.97
CA PHE A 432 -27.63 11.65 27.68
C PHE A 432 -28.82 12.15 26.86
N ALA A 433 -29.45 11.27 26.08
CA ALA A 433 -30.45 11.62 25.11
C ALA A 433 -31.79 10.91 25.40
N MET A 434 -32.59 11.49 26.31
CA MET A 434 -33.99 11.08 26.46
C MET A 434 -34.84 11.45 25.23
N ASN A 435 -34.41 12.45 24.46
CA ASN A 435 -34.97 12.83 23.16
C ASN A 435 -33.81 13.11 22.17
N PRO A 436 -33.76 12.45 20.99
CA PRO A 436 -32.72 12.70 19.99
C PRO A 436 -32.73 14.11 19.42
N THR A 437 -33.90 14.77 19.44
CA THR A 437 -34.06 16.08 18.83
C THR A 437 -33.22 17.14 19.54
N GLY A 438 -32.41 17.87 18.78
CA GLY A 438 -31.55 18.95 19.30
C GLY A 438 -30.12 18.54 19.66
N TRP A 439 -29.76 17.26 19.54
CA TRP A 439 -28.38 16.81 19.61
C TRP A 439 -27.69 16.88 18.25
N LYS A 440 -26.44 17.34 18.24
CA LYS A 440 -25.58 17.33 17.05
C LYS A 440 -24.21 16.76 17.39
N ARG A 441 -23.67 15.95 16.48
CA ARG A 441 -22.31 15.40 16.57
C ARG A 441 -21.34 16.22 15.72
N PHE A 442 -20.12 16.36 16.21
CA PHE A 442 -19.02 17.01 15.53
C PHE A 442 -17.73 16.21 15.79
N ALA A 443 -17.09 15.71 14.74
CA ALA A 443 -15.86 14.95 14.83
C ALA A 443 -14.65 15.75 14.36
N LYS A 444 -13.51 15.57 15.03
CA LYS A 444 -12.24 16.12 14.57
C LYS A 444 -11.86 15.46 13.25
N THR A 445 -11.55 16.26 12.25
CA THR A 445 -10.87 15.77 11.06
C THR A 445 -9.39 15.58 11.35
N PRO A 446 -8.67 14.78 10.55
CA PRO A 446 -7.22 14.69 10.64
C PRO A 446 -6.60 16.09 10.56
N TYR A 447 -5.46 16.27 11.21
CA TYR A 447 -4.66 17.45 10.99
C TYR A 447 -4.37 17.54 9.49
N PRO A 448 -4.57 18.69 8.84
CA PRO A 448 -3.91 18.92 7.58
C PRO A 448 -2.42 18.83 7.91
N ASP A 449 -1.77 17.75 7.47
CA ASP A 449 -0.33 17.62 7.62
C ASP A 449 0.26 18.91 7.05
N SER A 450 1.08 19.64 7.80
CA SER A 450 1.79 20.81 7.28
C SER A 450 2.63 20.49 6.02
N ARG A 451 2.78 19.19 5.68
CA ARG A 451 3.34 18.68 4.42
C ARG A 451 2.32 18.44 3.29
N GLN A 452 1.02 18.52 3.57
CA GLN A 452 -0.09 18.44 2.60
C GLN A 452 -0.76 19.80 2.36
N ILE A 453 -0.42 20.87 3.10
CA ILE A 453 -0.89 22.24 2.81
C ILE A 453 0.01 22.88 1.75
N LYS A 454 0.07 22.25 0.58
CA LYS A 454 0.26 22.89 -0.73
C LYS A 454 -0.38 21.92 -1.69
N ASP A 455 -1.66 22.11 -1.96
CA ASP A 455 -2.32 21.85 -3.23
C ASP A 455 -3.83 21.70 -3.00
N GLU A 456 -4.54 22.80 -3.17
CA GLU A 456 -5.87 22.81 -3.75
C GLU A 456 -6.06 24.20 -4.41
N PRO A 457 -6.80 24.26 -5.52
CA PRO A 457 -6.38 24.03 -6.90
C PRO A 457 -5.63 25.20 -7.57
#